data_AF-I1V1V2-F1
#
_entry.id   AF-I1V1V2-F1
#
_cell.length_a   1.000
_cell.length_b   1.000
_cell.length_c   1.000
_cell.angle_alpha   90.00
_cell.angle_beta   90.00
_cell.angle_gamma   90.00
#
_symmetry.space_group_name_H-M   'P 1'
#
loop_
_entity.id
_entity.type
_entity.pdbx_description
1 polymer ?
#
loop_
_entity_poly.entity_id
_entity_poly.type
_entity_poly.pdbx_seq_one_letter_code
_entity_poly.pdbx_strand_id
1 'polypeptide(L)'
;DNVLFEGILLKPSMVTPGAESKDRATPEKVAEYTLKLLHQRIPPAVPGIMFLSGGQSEVEATLNLNAMNQGPNPWHVSFSYARALQNTCLKTWGGRPENVKAAQDALLIRAKANSLAQLGKYTGEGESEEAKKGMFVKGYTY
;
A
#
# COMPACT_ATOMS: atom_id res chain seq x y z
N ASP A 1 2.47 23.65 -19.03
CA ASP A 1 1.60 22.50 -19.30
C ASP A 1 0.22 22.71 -18.70
N ASN A 2 -0.84 22.56 -19.50
CA ASN A 2 -2.24 22.74 -19.10
C ASN A 2 -2.87 21.37 -18.76
N VAL A 3 -2.39 20.74 -17.68
CA VAL A 3 -2.90 19.44 -17.23
C VAL A 3 -4.28 19.61 -16.58
N LEU A 4 -5.25 18.81 -17.00
CA LEU A 4 -6.58 18.72 -16.39
C LEU A 4 -6.53 17.79 -15.17
N PHE A 5 -6.69 18.32 -13.97
CA PHE A 5 -6.52 17.53 -12.73
C PHE A 5 -7.61 16.48 -12.51
N GLU A 6 -8.81 16.71 -13.03
CA GLU A 6 -9.93 15.78 -13.01
C GLU A 6 -9.64 14.50 -13.82
N GLY A 7 -8.71 14.58 -14.77
CA GLY A 7 -8.30 13.48 -15.65
C GLY A 7 -7.03 12.74 -15.21
N ILE A 8 -6.48 13.03 -14.03
CA ILE A 8 -5.25 12.38 -13.55
C ILE A 8 -5.47 11.55 -12.29
N LEU A 9 -4.59 10.57 -12.11
CA LEU A 9 -4.37 9.91 -10.82
C LEU A 9 -2.95 10.21 -10.36
N LEU A 10 -2.78 10.45 -9.06
CA LEU A 10 -1.45 10.57 -8.48
C LEU A 10 -1.02 9.22 -7.91
N LYS A 11 0.21 8.80 -8.22
CA LYS A 11 0.85 7.62 -7.59
C LYS A 11 2.06 8.05 -6.76
N PRO A 12 1.86 8.56 -5.53
CA PRO A 12 2.97 8.97 -4.67
C PRO A 12 3.45 7.81 -3.79
N SER A 13 4.61 8.00 -3.17
CA SER A 13 5.01 7.24 -1.98
C SER A 13 4.27 7.73 -0.75
N MET A 14 4.06 6.85 0.23
CA MET A 14 3.70 7.26 1.58
C MET A 14 4.89 7.97 2.24
N VAL A 15 4.62 8.85 3.21
CA VAL A 15 5.66 9.50 4.01
C VAL A 15 6.05 8.56 5.14
N THR A 16 7.19 7.88 4.98
CA THR A 16 7.73 6.92 5.94
C THR A 16 9.15 7.31 6.35
N PRO A 17 9.66 6.82 7.49
CA PRO A 17 11.09 6.85 7.77
C PRO A 17 11.89 6.18 6.64
N GLY A 18 13.14 6.58 6.49
CA GLY A 18 14.05 5.96 5.53
C GLY A 18 14.26 4.48 5.85
N ALA A 19 14.59 3.66 4.83
CA ALA A 19 14.73 2.21 5.00
C ALA A 19 15.83 1.81 6.00
N GLU A 20 16.87 2.64 6.15
CA GLU A 20 17.98 2.47 7.11
C GLU A 20 17.75 3.21 8.45
N SER A 21 16.58 3.84 8.63
CA SER A 21 16.19 4.46 9.90
C SER A 21 16.08 3.40 10.99
N LYS A 22 16.60 3.71 12.18
CA LYS A 22 16.41 2.89 13.39
C LYS A 22 14.99 3.01 13.94
N ASP A 23 14.35 4.14 13.67
CA ASP A 23 12.97 4.41 14.10
C ASP A 23 11.97 3.87 13.08
N ARG A 24 10.98 3.14 13.58
CA ARG A 24 9.79 2.71 12.82
C ARG A 24 8.62 3.61 13.21
N ALA A 25 7.87 4.06 12.21
CA ALA A 25 6.65 4.83 12.43
C ALA A 25 5.44 3.89 12.57
N THR A 26 4.48 4.27 13.41
CA THR A 26 3.19 3.57 13.44
C THR A 26 2.36 3.93 12.20
N PRO A 27 1.36 3.12 11.82
CA PRO A 27 0.48 3.44 10.70
C PRO A 27 -0.21 4.80 10.81
N GLU A 28 -0.61 5.19 12.02
CA GLU A 28 -1.24 6.48 12.30
C GLU A 28 -0.27 7.63 12.03
N LYS A 29 1.01 7.45 12.38
CA LYS A 29 2.03 8.48 12.14
C LYS A 29 2.34 8.63 10.65
N VAL A 30 2.43 7.51 9.93
CA VAL A 30 2.56 7.51 8.47
C VAL A 30 1.36 8.20 7.82
N ALA A 31 0.15 7.87 8.25
CA ALA A 31 -1.07 8.49 7.75
C ALA A 31 -1.12 10.00 8.01
N GLU A 32 -0.83 10.44 9.24
CA GLU A 32 -0.80 11.86 9.63
C GLU A 32 0.11 12.68 8.70
N TYR A 33 1.37 12.25 8.53
CA TYR A 33 2.34 13.00 7.74
C TYR A 33 2.02 12.94 6.24
N THR A 34 1.54 11.79 5.77
CA THR A 34 1.19 11.60 4.35
C THR A 34 0.02 12.49 3.97
N LEU A 35 -1.09 12.43 4.71
CA LEU A 35 -2.29 13.21 4.41
C LEU A 35 -2.05 14.71 4.61
N LYS A 36 -1.31 15.10 5.65
CA LYS A 36 -0.92 16.51 5.85
C LYS A 36 -0.17 17.07 4.65
N LEU A 37 0.77 16.32 4.09
CA LEU A 37 1.51 16.74 2.90
C LEU A 37 0.58 16.83 1.67
N LEU A 38 -0.29 15.85 1.46
CA LEU A 38 -1.21 15.86 0.33
C LEU A 38 -2.18 17.06 0.41
N HIS A 39 -2.74 17.35 1.58
CA HIS A 39 -3.60 18.52 1.80
C HIS A 39 -2.92 19.85 1.51
N GLN A 40 -1.62 19.95 1.68
CA GLN A 40 -0.87 21.17 1.40
C GLN A 40 -0.51 21.33 -0.08
N ARG A 41 -0.53 20.25 -0.87
CA ARG A 41 0.11 20.23 -2.20
C ARG A 41 -0.79 19.78 -3.34
N ILE A 42 -1.82 18.99 -3.05
CA ILE A 42 -2.67 18.38 -4.06
C ILE A 42 -4.06 19.04 -4.01
N PRO A 43 -4.57 19.54 -5.14
CA PRO A 43 -5.92 20.11 -5.17
C PRO A 43 -6.99 19.01 -5.08
N PRO A 44 -8.16 19.28 -4.47
CA PRO A 44 -9.29 18.34 -4.44
C PRO A 44 -9.80 17.88 -5.81
N ALA A 45 -9.50 18.62 -6.89
CA ALA A 45 -9.89 18.26 -8.25
C ALA A 45 -9.24 16.95 -8.74
N VAL A 46 -8.14 16.49 -8.12
CA VAL A 46 -7.55 15.18 -8.45
C VAL A 46 -8.48 14.08 -7.91
N PRO A 47 -9.05 13.19 -8.74
CA PRO A 47 -10.05 12.23 -8.26
C PRO A 47 -9.47 11.17 -7.30
N GLY A 48 -8.18 10.85 -7.39
CA GLY A 48 -7.63 9.79 -6.55
C GLY A 48 -6.11 9.77 -6.39
N ILE A 49 -5.70 9.25 -5.23
CA ILE A 49 -4.32 9.02 -4.82
C ILE A 49 -4.11 7.51 -4.68
N MET A 50 -3.29 6.94 -5.55
CA MET A 50 -3.06 5.51 -5.68
C MET A 50 -1.65 5.18 -5.20
N PHE A 51 -1.48 4.93 -3.90
CA PHE A 51 -0.15 4.79 -3.31
C PHE A 51 0.65 3.62 -3.90
N LEU A 52 1.95 3.83 -4.10
CA LEU A 52 2.90 2.73 -4.28
C LEU A 52 3.29 2.14 -2.92
N SER A 53 3.55 0.83 -2.86
CA SER A 53 3.95 0.17 -1.61
C SER A 53 5.42 0.38 -1.26
N GLY A 54 6.27 0.71 -2.23
CA GLY A 54 7.71 0.85 -2.01
C GLY A 54 8.31 -0.46 -1.49
N GLY A 55 9.16 -0.37 -0.46
CA GLY A 55 9.80 -1.51 0.22
C GLY A 55 9.06 -2.01 1.47
N GLN A 56 7.86 -1.50 1.73
CA GLN A 56 7.01 -1.92 2.86
C GLN A 56 6.65 -3.40 2.73
N SER A 57 6.32 -4.05 3.85
CA SER A 57 5.72 -5.40 3.80
C SER A 57 4.29 -5.37 3.24
N GLU A 58 3.71 -6.54 2.95
CA GLU A 58 2.32 -6.62 2.48
C GLU A 58 1.36 -6.08 3.56
N VAL A 59 1.59 -6.46 4.83
CA VAL A 59 0.77 -6.04 5.97
C VAL A 59 0.99 -4.57 6.30
N GLU A 60 2.22 -4.09 6.31
CA GLU A 60 2.54 -2.68 6.59
C GLU A 60 1.88 -1.73 5.59
N ALA A 61 1.99 -2.03 4.28
CA ALA A 61 1.36 -1.23 3.24
C ALA A 61 -0.18 -1.21 3.36
N THR A 62 -0.77 -2.30 3.84
CA THR A 62 -2.22 -2.41 4.07
C THR A 62 -2.65 -1.63 5.31
N LEU A 63 -1.90 -1.72 6.42
CA LEU A 63 -2.17 -0.98 7.66
C LEU A 63 -2.03 0.53 7.46
N ASN A 64 -0.99 0.98 6.75
CA ASN A 64 -0.79 2.40 6.46
C ASN A 64 -1.92 2.96 5.59
N LEU A 65 -2.34 2.22 4.56
CA LEU A 65 -3.50 2.59 3.75
C LEU A 65 -4.78 2.64 4.57
N ASN A 66 -4.98 1.66 5.46
CA ASN A 66 -6.14 1.62 6.34
C ASN A 66 -6.20 2.84 7.25
N ALA A 67 -5.08 3.19 7.89
CA ALA A 67 -4.98 4.34 8.78
C ALA A 67 -5.31 5.66 8.05
N MET A 68 -4.88 5.83 6.80
CA MET A 68 -5.23 6.99 5.99
C MET A 68 -6.73 7.09 5.66
N ASN A 69 -7.44 5.96 5.61
CA ASN A 69 -8.87 5.91 5.32
C ASN A 69 -9.76 5.89 6.57
N GLN A 70 -9.21 6.01 7.78
CA GLN A 70 -9.99 6.17 9.03
C GLN A 70 -10.57 7.59 9.20
N GLY A 71 -10.23 8.51 8.30
CA GLY A 71 -10.72 9.88 8.29
C GLY A 71 -11.25 10.31 6.91
N PRO A 72 -11.98 11.43 6.86
CA PRO A 72 -12.46 11.97 5.59
C PRO A 72 -11.30 12.44 4.73
N ASN A 73 -11.35 12.12 3.44
CA ASN A 73 -10.40 12.59 2.45
C ASN A 73 -11.16 13.24 1.27
N PRO A 74 -10.66 14.34 0.69
CA PRO A 74 -11.26 14.95 -0.49
C PRO A 74 -10.97 14.14 -1.77
N TRP A 75 -10.01 13.22 -1.72
CA TRP A 75 -9.64 12.33 -2.82
C TRP A 75 -10.00 10.88 -2.48
N HIS A 76 -10.15 10.04 -3.50
CA HIS A 76 -10.16 8.60 -3.29
C HIS A 76 -8.75 8.10 -2.95
N VAL A 77 -8.52 7.70 -1.70
CA VAL A 77 -7.23 7.21 -1.21
C VAL A 77 -7.17 5.68 -1.31
N SER A 78 -6.41 5.17 -2.28
CA SER A 78 -6.36 3.75 -2.62
C SER A 78 -4.93 3.30 -2.96
N PHE A 79 -4.78 2.13 -3.57
CA PHE A 79 -3.49 1.46 -3.77
C PHE A 79 -3.19 1.20 -5.25
N SER A 80 -1.91 1.31 -5.60
CA SER A 80 -1.32 0.82 -6.86
C SER A 80 -0.11 -0.03 -6.52
N TYR A 81 -0.37 -1.21 -5.95
CA TYR A 81 0.64 -2.10 -5.39
C TYR A 81 1.09 -3.18 -6.37
N ALA A 82 2.39 -3.44 -6.38
CA ALA A 82 3.00 -4.61 -7.02
C ALA A 82 3.44 -5.60 -5.94
N ARG A 83 4.62 -5.37 -5.33
CA ARG A 83 5.18 -6.25 -4.29
C ARG A 83 4.22 -6.51 -3.13
N ALA A 84 3.55 -5.48 -2.61
CA ALA A 84 2.61 -5.64 -1.48
C ALA A 84 1.33 -6.42 -1.82
N LEU A 85 1.09 -6.69 -3.10
CA LEU A 85 -0.05 -7.49 -3.57
C LEU A 85 0.38 -8.89 -4.04
N GLN A 86 1.61 -9.02 -4.54
CA GLN A 86 2.06 -10.20 -5.29
C GLN A 86 3.09 -11.07 -4.57
N ASN A 87 3.79 -10.57 -3.54
CA ASN A 87 4.95 -11.28 -2.97
C ASN A 87 4.60 -12.66 -2.42
N THR A 88 3.54 -12.77 -1.60
CA THR A 88 3.08 -14.08 -1.10
C THR A 88 2.52 -14.94 -2.21
N CYS A 89 1.78 -14.37 -3.16
CA CYS A 89 1.27 -15.09 -4.34
C CYS A 89 2.41 -15.73 -5.15
N LEU A 90 3.45 -14.96 -5.49
CA LEU A 90 4.60 -15.43 -6.28
C LEU A 90 5.39 -16.51 -5.54
N LYS A 91 5.61 -16.35 -4.22
CA LYS A 91 6.28 -17.36 -3.39
C LYS A 91 5.49 -18.66 -3.31
N THR A 92 4.17 -18.58 -3.12
CA THR A 92 3.29 -19.74 -3.08
C THR A 92 3.26 -20.45 -4.44
N TRP A 93 3.19 -19.70 -5.54
CA TRP A 93 3.21 -20.27 -6.87
C TRP A 93 4.52 -21.01 -7.15
N GLY A 94 5.66 -20.36 -6.94
CA GLY A 94 6.98 -20.94 -7.18
C GLY A 94 7.20 -21.41 -8.63
N GLY A 95 6.43 -20.89 -9.60
CA GLY A 95 6.48 -21.31 -11.00
C GLY A 95 5.84 -22.67 -11.30
N ARG A 96 5.16 -23.28 -10.32
CA ARG A 96 4.65 -24.65 -10.40
C ARG A 96 3.14 -24.66 -10.74
N PRO A 97 2.70 -25.35 -11.83
CA PRO A 97 1.30 -25.41 -12.22
C PRO A 97 0.36 -25.93 -11.13
N GLU A 98 0.81 -26.89 -10.34
CA GLU A 98 0.06 -27.47 -9.21
C GLU A 98 -0.25 -26.45 -8.10
N ASN A 99 0.51 -25.35 -8.01
CA ASN A 99 0.34 -24.33 -6.98
C ASN A 99 -0.55 -23.15 -7.43
N VAL A 100 -1.04 -23.13 -8.67
CA VAL A 100 -1.80 -21.99 -9.23
C VAL A 100 -2.99 -21.63 -8.34
N LYS A 101 -3.76 -22.61 -7.88
CA LYS A 101 -4.92 -22.36 -7.02
C LYS A 101 -4.53 -21.74 -5.69
N ALA A 102 -3.53 -22.28 -5.01
CA ALA A 102 -3.03 -21.75 -3.75
C ALA A 102 -2.48 -20.31 -3.90
N ALA A 103 -1.81 -20.01 -5.02
CA ALA A 103 -1.31 -18.68 -5.32
C ALA A 103 -2.45 -17.67 -5.58
N GLN A 104 -3.47 -18.06 -6.33
CA GLN A 104 -4.67 -17.25 -6.54
C GLN A 104 -5.40 -16.95 -5.23
N ASP A 105 -5.52 -17.94 -4.35
CA ASP A 105 -6.14 -17.76 -3.03
C ASP A 105 -5.32 -16.77 -2.18
N ALA A 106 -3.99 -16.87 -2.20
CA ALA A 106 -3.09 -15.92 -1.54
C ALA A 106 -3.24 -14.49 -2.10
N LEU A 107 -3.32 -14.34 -3.43
CA LEU A 107 -3.57 -13.05 -4.07
C LEU A 107 -4.92 -12.46 -3.66
N LEU A 108 -5.97 -13.28 -3.60
CA LEU A 108 -7.31 -12.84 -3.23
C LEU A 108 -7.37 -12.35 -1.78
N ILE A 109 -6.65 -13.00 -0.86
CA ILE A 109 -6.51 -12.54 0.53
C ILE A 109 -5.91 -11.13 0.53
N ARG A 110 -4.80 -10.89 -0.17
CA ARG A 110 -4.18 -9.56 -0.24
C ARG A 110 -5.07 -8.52 -0.92
N ALA A 111 -5.77 -8.88 -1.99
CA ALA A 111 -6.70 -7.98 -2.67
C ALA A 111 -7.87 -7.57 -1.75
N LYS A 112 -8.43 -8.52 -1.01
CA LYS A 112 -9.49 -8.26 -0.01
C LYS A 112 -8.99 -7.38 1.13
N ALA A 113 -7.79 -7.65 1.65
CA ALA A 113 -7.18 -6.86 2.71
C ALA A 113 -7.02 -5.39 2.29
N ASN A 114 -6.48 -5.13 1.09
CA ASN A 114 -6.32 -3.77 0.57
C ASN A 114 -7.66 -3.10 0.22
N SER A 115 -8.65 -3.88 -0.24
CA SER A 115 -10.02 -3.37 -0.43
C SER A 115 -10.65 -2.91 0.89
N LEU A 116 -10.51 -3.70 1.97
CA LEU A 116 -10.96 -3.30 3.31
C LEU A 116 -10.18 -2.09 3.84
N ALA A 117 -8.88 -2.01 3.57
CA ALA A 117 -8.06 -0.87 3.97
C ALA A 117 -8.46 0.42 3.25
N GLN A 118 -8.86 0.36 1.98
CA GLN A 118 -9.43 1.50 1.25
C GLN A 118 -10.70 2.02 1.94
N LEU A 119 -11.48 1.14 2.56
CA LEU A 119 -12.68 1.50 3.32
C LEU A 119 -12.41 1.90 4.78
N GLY A 120 -11.15 1.84 5.25
CA GLY A 120 -10.83 2.04 6.66
C GLY A 120 -11.41 0.94 7.56
N LYS A 121 -11.44 -0.32 7.11
CA LYS A 121 -12.06 -1.44 7.85
C LYS A 121 -11.14 -2.64 8.04
N TYR A 122 -9.87 -2.51 7.70
CA TYR A 122 -8.91 -3.59 7.84
C TYR A 122 -8.33 -3.63 9.25
N THR A 123 -8.36 -4.80 9.88
CA THR A 123 -7.93 -5.00 11.28
C THR A 123 -6.54 -5.64 11.41
N GLY A 124 -6.05 -6.30 10.35
CA GLY A 124 -4.79 -7.05 10.39
C GLY A 124 -4.84 -8.37 11.17
N GLU A 125 -6.03 -8.80 11.59
CA GLU A 125 -6.21 -10.09 12.26
C GLU A 125 -5.98 -11.27 11.30
N GLY A 126 -5.31 -12.31 11.79
CA GLY A 126 -5.04 -13.53 11.00
C GLY A 126 -3.89 -13.42 10.00
N GLU A 127 -3.08 -12.35 10.04
CA GLU A 127 -1.96 -12.17 9.14
C GLU A 127 -0.76 -13.07 9.47
N SER A 128 -0.23 -13.76 8.45
CA SER A 128 0.98 -14.58 8.54
C SER A 128 2.23 -13.75 8.85
N GLU A 129 3.22 -14.35 9.51
CA GLU A 129 4.51 -13.71 9.77
C GLU A 129 5.28 -13.38 8.48
N GLU A 130 5.10 -14.19 7.44
CA GLU A 130 5.68 -13.98 6.11
C GLU A 130 5.20 -12.66 5.49
N ALA A 131 3.90 -12.36 5.58
CA ALA A 131 3.30 -11.15 5.01
C ALA A 131 3.74 -9.87 5.75
N LYS A 132 4.21 -10.01 7.00
CA LYS A 132 4.72 -8.90 7.83
C LYS A 132 6.17 -8.52 7.51
N LYS A 133 6.93 -9.38 6.80
CA LYS A 133 8.35 -9.12 6.49
C LYS A 133 8.51 -8.04 5.42
N GLY A 134 9.30 -7.02 5.74
CA GLY A 134 9.65 -5.94 4.82
C GLY A 134 10.34 -6.44 3.55
N MET A 135 10.17 -5.71 2.45
CA MET A 135 10.63 -6.11 1.11
C MET A 135 11.69 -5.18 0.53
N PHE A 136 12.27 -4.31 1.37
CA PHE A 136 13.38 -3.46 0.97
C PHE A 136 14.62 -4.31 0.67
N VAL A 137 15.23 -4.05 -0.48
CA VAL A 137 16.51 -4.63 -0.90
C VAL A 137 17.42 -3.47 -1.31
N LYS A 138 18.57 -3.35 -0.63
CA LYS A 138 19.55 -2.29 -0.91
C LYS A 138 20.09 -2.47 -2.33
N GLY A 139 20.05 -1.40 -3.14
CA GLY A 139 20.56 -1.42 -4.51
C GLY A 139 19.70 -2.20 -5.51
N TYR A 140 18.42 -2.45 -5.21
CA TYR A 140 17.51 -3.13 -6.13
C TYR A 140 17.40 -2.39 -7.47
N THR A 141 17.64 -3.10 -8.58
CA THR A 141 17.46 -2.64 -9.96
C THR A 141 16.39 -3.50 -10.62
N TYR A 142 15.54 -2.88 -11.43
CA TYR A 142 14.47 -3.55 -12.17
C TYR A 142 15.00 -4.25 -13.42
#